data_AF-A0A7V7G3V6-F1
#
_entry.id   AF-A0A7V7G3V6-F1
#
_cell.length_a   1.000
_cell.length_b   1.000
_cell.length_c   1.000
_cell.angle_alpha   90.00
_cell.angle_beta   90.00
_cell.angle_gamma   90.00
#
_symmetry.space_group_name_H-M   'P 1'
#
loop_
_entity.id
_entity.type
_entity.pdbx_description
1 polymer ?
#
loop_
_entity_poly.entity_id
_entity_poly.type
_entity_poly.pdbx_seq_one_letter_code
_entity_poly.pdbx_strand_id
1 'polypeptide(L)'
;MTKPTHTHATHGGRFAMLAHYNGDVSLEAQMIVVYRDLDRKVDTATTAKDWETNWRPIATDDCPICLGAGTDQFKGNAENPCGGCYGMGKVRGDGETPVDLWELADVALGIITGLRSELSQATRQLKAVHAVPGVNEALEAHLQQAIGEQEQKWRDGRGHGPGGRRYTGD
;
A
#
# COMPACT_ATOMS: atom_id res chain seq x y z
N MET A 1 -18.31 14.28 -16.97
CA MET A 1 -17.30 14.46 -15.90
C MET A 1 -16.51 13.18 -15.76
N THR A 2 -15.19 13.25 -15.67
CA THR A 2 -14.34 12.07 -15.44
C THR A 2 -14.56 11.56 -14.01
N LYS A 3 -14.86 10.25 -13.86
CA LYS A 3 -15.01 9.62 -12.53
C LYS A 3 -13.62 9.38 -11.92
N PRO A 4 -13.45 9.50 -10.59
CA PRO A 4 -12.21 9.13 -9.94
C PRO A 4 -11.97 7.63 -10.09
N THR A 5 -10.72 7.25 -10.38
CA THR A 5 -10.30 5.84 -10.43
C THR A 5 -9.32 5.51 -9.31
N HIS A 6 -8.64 6.52 -8.77
CA HIS A 6 -7.62 6.38 -7.74
C HIS A 6 -7.78 7.45 -6.66
N THR A 7 -7.20 7.15 -5.50
CA THR A 7 -7.10 8.03 -4.32
C THR A 7 -5.65 8.00 -3.82
N HIS A 8 -5.17 9.07 -3.19
CA HIS A 8 -3.84 9.04 -2.57
C HIS A 8 -3.87 8.11 -1.35
N ALA A 9 -2.84 7.28 -1.19
CA ALA A 9 -2.78 6.26 -0.15
C ALA A 9 -2.82 6.84 1.27
N THR A 10 -2.20 8.00 1.49
CA THR A 10 -2.10 8.64 2.83
C THR A 10 -3.09 9.77 3.08
N HIS A 11 -3.49 10.51 2.04
CA HIS A 11 -4.19 11.79 2.19
C HIS A 11 -5.51 11.83 1.42
N GLY A 12 -5.88 10.75 0.74
CA GLY A 12 -7.10 10.70 -0.07
C GLY A 12 -7.03 11.58 -1.32
N GLY A 13 -8.16 12.10 -1.77
CA GLY A 13 -8.24 12.94 -2.97
C GLY A 13 -8.72 12.20 -4.22
N ARG A 14 -9.08 12.96 -5.26
CA ARG A 14 -9.76 12.44 -6.45
C ARG A 14 -8.84 12.44 -7.67
N PHE A 15 -8.35 11.27 -8.03
CA PHE A 15 -7.46 11.13 -9.17
C PHE A 15 -8.07 10.22 -10.24
N ALA A 16 -7.83 10.56 -11.50
CA ALA A 16 -8.17 9.72 -12.63
C ALA A 16 -6.91 9.43 -13.44
N MET A 17 -6.47 8.17 -13.45
CA MET A 17 -5.45 7.73 -14.42
C MET A 17 -6.01 7.93 -15.84
N LEU A 18 -5.27 8.64 -16.68
CA LEU A 18 -5.65 8.95 -18.07
C LEU A 18 -4.91 8.06 -19.05
N ALA A 19 -3.61 7.85 -18.82
CA ALA A 19 -2.76 7.05 -19.71
C ALA A 19 -1.57 6.47 -18.94
N HIS A 20 -1.04 5.39 -19.49
CA HIS A 20 0.17 4.72 -19.02
C HIS A 20 1.08 4.48 -20.22
N TYR A 21 2.30 5.01 -20.15
CA TYR A 21 3.28 4.96 -21.23
C TYR A 21 4.50 4.14 -20.79
N ASN A 22 4.88 3.19 -21.64
CA ASN A 22 6.18 2.53 -21.53
C ASN A 22 7.19 3.41 -22.26
N GLY A 23 8.14 4.00 -21.54
CA GLY A 23 9.18 4.81 -22.17
C GLY A 23 10.03 3.95 -23.13
N ASP A 24 10.23 4.44 -24.35
CA ASP A 24 11.22 3.86 -25.27
C ASP A 24 12.59 4.54 -25.06
N VAL A 25 13.66 3.80 -25.36
CA VAL A 25 15.12 3.87 -25.08
C VAL A 25 15.85 5.21 -24.79
N SER A 26 15.20 6.37 -24.77
CA SER A 26 15.80 7.69 -24.52
C SER A 26 15.58 8.25 -23.11
N LEU A 27 14.65 7.71 -22.32
CA LEU A 27 14.37 8.12 -20.93
C LEU A 27 14.47 6.90 -20.01
N GLU A 28 15.69 6.41 -19.75
CA GLU A 28 16.00 5.35 -18.77
C GLU A 28 14.91 4.29 -18.52
N ALA A 29 14.24 3.75 -19.56
CA ALA A 29 13.14 2.78 -19.43
C ALA A 29 12.10 3.09 -18.32
N GLN A 30 11.90 4.35 -17.93
CA GLN A 30 10.97 4.68 -16.85
C GLN A 30 9.56 4.73 -17.40
N MET A 31 8.70 3.84 -16.91
CA MET A 31 7.26 3.88 -17.19
C MET A 31 6.65 5.16 -16.60
N ILE A 32 5.85 5.87 -17.38
CA ILE A 32 5.22 7.15 -17.00
C ILE A 32 3.70 6.97 -16.92
N VAL A 33 3.11 7.42 -15.81
CA VAL A 33 1.66 7.50 -15.61
C VAL A 33 1.24 8.95 -15.75
N VAL A 34 0.25 9.20 -16.62
CA VAL A 34 -0.43 10.49 -16.72
C VAL A 34 -1.78 10.37 -16.01
N TYR A 35 -2.02 11.29 -15.08
CA TYR A 35 -3.24 11.32 -14.28
C TYR A 35 -3.79 12.74 -14.18
N ARG A 36 -5.09 12.83 -13.92
CA ARG A 36 -5.79 14.08 -13.62
C ARG A 36 -6.09 14.17 -12.13
N ASP A 37 -5.67 15.25 -11.51
CA ASP A 37 -6.24 15.72 -10.24
C ASP A 37 -7.60 16.35 -10.55
N LEU A 38 -8.69 15.70 -10.12
CA LEU A 38 -10.05 16.12 -10.45
C LEU A 38 -10.49 17.35 -9.65
N ASP A 39 -9.88 17.60 -8.49
CA ASP A 39 -10.20 18.74 -7.63
C ASP A 39 -9.52 20.01 -8.16
N ARG A 40 -8.25 19.89 -8.57
CA ARG A 40 -7.49 21.00 -9.19
C ARG A 40 -7.74 21.15 -10.69
N LYS A 41 -8.30 20.12 -11.33
CA LYS A 41 -8.51 20.04 -12.79
C LYS A 41 -7.20 20.19 -13.58
N VAL A 42 -6.12 19.61 -13.06
CA VAL A 42 -4.78 19.64 -13.67
C VAL A 42 -4.38 18.22 -14.07
N ASP A 43 -3.75 18.11 -15.25
CA ASP A 43 -3.13 16.89 -15.72
C ASP A 43 -1.64 16.91 -15.34
N THR A 44 -1.20 15.83 -14.70
CA THR A 44 0.16 15.67 -14.18
C THR A 44 0.72 14.33 -14.68
N ALA A 45 2.03 14.27 -14.87
CA ALA A 45 2.75 13.03 -15.16
C ALA A 45 3.67 12.69 -13.98
N THR A 46 3.73 11.42 -13.61
CA THR A 46 4.70 10.88 -12.66
C THR A 46 5.25 9.54 -13.15
N THR A 47 6.26 8.99 -12.49
CA THR A 47 6.76 7.64 -12.78
C THR A 47 5.76 6.59 -12.29
N ALA A 48 5.68 5.43 -12.96
CA ALA A 48 4.79 4.36 -12.53
C ALA A 48 5.10 3.87 -11.10
N LYS A 49 6.38 3.82 -10.74
CA LYS A 49 6.80 3.47 -9.37
C LYS A 49 6.27 4.45 -8.33
N ASP A 50 6.39 5.75 -8.58
CA ASP A 50 5.86 6.79 -7.70
C ASP A 50 4.32 6.71 -7.64
N TRP A 51 3.68 6.46 -8.79
CA TRP A 51 2.24 6.26 -8.87
C TRP A 51 1.75 5.10 -8.00
N GLU A 52 2.34 3.92 -8.16
CA GLU A 52 1.98 2.71 -7.41
C GLU A 52 2.27 2.84 -5.90
N THR A 53 3.26 3.63 -5.54
CA THR A 53 3.62 3.87 -4.14
C THR A 53 2.61 4.78 -3.43
N ASN A 54 2.18 5.85 -4.11
CA ASN A 54 1.44 6.94 -3.48
C ASN A 54 -0.05 6.95 -3.82
N TRP A 55 -0.48 6.27 -4.89
CA TRP A 55 -1.88 6.17 -5.28
C TRP A 55 -2.32 4.72 -5.31
N ARG A 56 -3.56 4.51 -4.85
CA ARG A 56 -4.21 3.20 -4.92
C ARG A 56 -5.52 3.30 -5.71
N PRO A 57 -5.89 2.23 -6.42
CA PRO A 57 -7.24 2.14 -6.98
C PRO A 57 -8.29 2.29 -5.89
N ILE A 58 -9.42 2.89 -6.26
CA ILE A 58 -10.60 2.95 -5.38
C ILE A 58 -11.27 1.57 -5.45
N ALA A 59 -11.33 0.89 -4.32
CA ALA A 59 -12.00 -0.39 -4.19
C ALA A 59 -13.53 -0.20 -4.16
N THR A 60 -14.28 -1.25 -4.49
CA THR A 60 -15.75 -1.22 -4.51
C THR A 60 -16.36 -0.98 -3.13
N ASP A 61 -15.66 -1.40 -2.08
CA ASP A 61 -16.04 -1.24 -0.67
C ASP A 61 -15.43 0.02 -0.03
N ASP A 62 -14.70 0.84 -0.80
CA ASP A 62 -14.26 2.14 -0.32
C ASP A 62 -15.45 3.09 -0.26
N CYS A 63 -15.52 3.86 0.82
CA CYS A 63 -16.55 4.87 1.00
C CYS A 63 -16.56 5.83 -0.18
N PRO A 64 -17.70 6.00 -0.89
CA PRO A 64 -17.76 6.87 -2.07
C PRO A 64 -17.59 8.35 -1.71
N ILE A 65 -17.73 8.70 -0.42
CA ILE A 65 -17.55 10.06 0.07
C ILE A 65 -16.08 10.37 0.30
N CYS A 66 -15.35 9.58 1.10
CA CYS A 66 -13.93 9.84 1.41
C CYS A 66 -12.94 9.05 0.55
N LEU A 67 -13.44 8.22 -0.36
CA LEU A 67 -12.65 7.34 -1.23
C LEU A 67 -11.69 6.45 -0.45
N GLY A 68 -12.16 5.93 0.69
CA GLY A 68 -11.36 5.06 1.54
C GLY A 68 -10.31 5.74 2.41
N ALA A 69 -10.27 7.08 2.47
CA ALA A 69 -9.36 7.81 3.35
C ALA A 69 -9.81 7.81 4.83
N GLY A 70 -11.07 7.49 5.10
CA GLY A 70 -11.66 7.53 6.44
C GLY A 70 -11.90 8.94 7.00
N THR A 71 -11.38 9.98 6.36
CA THR A 71 -11.43 11.38 6.83
C THR A 71 -12.15 12.28 5.83
N ASP A 72 -12.69 13.41 6.29
CA ASP A 72 -13.36 14.38 5.42
C ASP A 72 -12.36 15.26 4.66
N GLN A 73 -11.81 14.72 3.58
CA GLN A 73 -10.88 15.42 2.71
C GLN A 73 -11.53 16.52 1.87
N PHE A 74 -12.86 16.50 1.73
CA PHE A 74 -13.58 17.36 0.78
C PHE A 74 -14.12 18.65 1.41
N LYS A 75 -14.39 18.64 2.72
CA LYS A 75 -14.78 19.86 3.46
C LYS A 75 -13.59 20.59 4.09
N GLY A 76 -12.36 20.25 3.70
CA GLY A 76 -11.15 20.86 4.24
C GLY A 76 -10.89 20.52 5.71
N ASN A 77 -11.45 19.40 6.19
CA ASN A 77 -11.36 18.98 7.58
C ASN A 77 -10.82 17.55 7.67
N ALA A 78 -9.60 17.39 7.17
CA ALA A 78 -8.87 16.11 7.13
C ALA A 78 -8.64 15.50 8.51
N GLU A 79 -8.81 16.26 9.59
CA GLU A 79 -8.70 15.79 10.97
C GLU A 79 -9.98 15.10 11.47
N ASN A 80 -11.11 15.35 10.82
CA ASN A 80 -12.39 14.79 11.22
C ASN A 80 -12.73 13.49 10.47
N PRO A 81 -13.37 12.53 11.17
CA PRO A 81 -13.84 11.31 10.53
C PRO A 81 -14.87 11.63 9.45
N CYS A 82 -14.79 10.92 8.33
CA CYS A 82 -15.78 11.02 7.27
C CYS A 82 -17.15 10.59 7.83
N GLY A 83 -18.15 11.47 7.76
CA GLY A 83 -19.50 11.18 8.27
C GLY A 83 -20.24 10.06 7.54
N GLY A 84 -19.89 9.75 6.28
CA GLY A 84 -20.53 8.66 5.53
C GLY A 84 -20.10 7.26 5.95
N CYS A 85 -18.87 7.10 6.43
CA CYS A 85 -18.35 5.82 6.88
C CYS A 85 -17.89 5.85 8.34
N TYR A 86 -18.29 6.89 9.09
CA TYR A 86 -17.92 7.09 10.49
C TYR A 86 -16.42 6.93 10.78
N GLY A 87 -15.56 7.43 9.90
CA GLY A 87 -14.11 7.29 10.08
C GLY A 87 -13.47 6.04 9.46
N MET A 88 -14.26 5.03 9.09
CA MET A 88 -13.74 3.71 8.74
C MET A 88 -13.08 3.63 7.36
N GLY A 89 -13.44 4.53 6.44
CA GLY A 89 -13.03 4.48 5.04
C GLY A 89 -13.74 3.40 4.23
N LYS A 90 -14.33 2.40 4.88
CA LYS A 90 -15.04 1.30 4.23
C LYS A 90 -16.55 1.42 4.39
N VAL A 91 -17.26 0.79 3.46
CA VAL A 91 -18.72 0.75 3.41
C VAL A 91 -19.21 -0.68 3.20
N ARG A 92 -20.52 -0.86 3.08
CA ARG A 92 -21.12 -2.17 2.85
C ARG A 92 -20.69 -2.75 1.50
N GLY A 93 -20.86 -4.06 1.33
CA GLY A 93 -20.44 -4.77 0.13
C GLY A 93 -21.17 -4.35 -1.16
N ASP A 94 -22.29 -3.65 -1.04
CA ASP A 94 -23.04 -3.03 -2.15
C ASP A 94 -22.50 -1.64 -2.54
N GLY A 95 -21.51 -1.11 -1.80
CA GLY A 95 -20.93 0.22 -2.00
C GLY A 95 -21.70 1.36 -1.34
N GLU A 96 -22.77 1.07 -0.59
CA GLU A 96 -23.56 2.07 0.11
C GLU A 96 -23.03 2.36 1.52
N THR A 97 -23.05 3.63 1.90
CA THR A 97 -22.66 4.08 3.24
C THR A 97 -23.57 3.49 4.32
N PRO A 98 -23.02 3.00 5.45
CA PRO A 98 -23.83 2.52 6.56
C PRO A 98 -24.73 3.65 7.08
N VAL A 99 -26.01 3.36 7.31
CA VAL A 99 -26.96 4.39 7.77
C VAL A 99 -26.81 4.67 9.26
N ASP A 100 -26.29 3.71 10.03
CA ASP A 100 -26.10 3.82 11.48
C ASP A 100 -24.84 3.05 11.96
N LEU A 101 -24.62 3.08 13.28
CA LEU A 101 -23.47 2.42 13.92
C LEU A 101 -23.60 0.89 13.97
N TRP A 102 -24.81 0.33 13.83
CA TRP A 102 -25.00 -1.12 13.78
C TRP A 102 -24.57 -1.67 12.42
N GLU A 103 -25.01 -1.02 11.33
CA GLU A 103 -24.52 -1.38 10.00
C GLU A 103 -23.01 -1.16 9.87
N LEU A 104 -22.46 -0.11 10.47
CA LEU A 104 -21.01 0.08 10.54
C LEU A 104 -20.32 -1.09 11.26
N ALA A 105 -20.89 -1.56 12.37
CA ALA A 105 -20.36 -2.70 13.10
C ALA A 105 -20.39 -3.99 12.26
N ASP A 106 -21.43 -4.19 11.44
CA ASP A 106 -21.51 -5.31 10.50
C ASP A 106 -20.43 -5.22 9.42
N VAL A 107 -20.19 -4.03 8.87
CA VAL A 107 -19.07 -3.79 7.93
C VAL A 107 -17.74 -4.15 8.59
N ALA A 108 -17.49 -3.67 9.81
CA ALA A 108 -16.27 -3.96 10.55
C ALA A 108 -16.12 -5.46 10.85
N LEU A 109 -17.20 -6.13 11.24
CA LEU A 109 -17.20 -7.57 11.50
C LEU A 109 -16.88 -8.37 10.23
N GLY A 110 -17.43 -7.95 9.09
CA GLY A 110 -17.14 -8.55 7.78
C GLY A 110 -15.65 -8.49 7.45
N ILE A 111 -15.03 -7.32 7.60
CA ILE A 111 -13.59 -7.13 7.35
C ILE A 111 -12.75 -7.97 8.32
N ILE A 112 -13.04 -7.93 9.61
CA ILE A 112 -12.30 -8.70 10.63
C ILE A 112 -12.39 -10.20 10.32
N THR A 113 -13.56 -10.68 9.91
CA THR A 113 -13.77 -12.09 9.58
C THR A 113 -12.99 -12.48 8.31
N GLY A 114 -13.00 -11.63 7.29
CA GLY A 114 -12.19 -11.81 6.09
C GLY A 114 -10.69 -11.90 6.41
N LEU A 115 -10.17 -10.93 7.15
CA LEU A 115 -8.76 -10.89 7.56
C LEU A 115 -8.35 -12.12 8.38
N ARG A 116 -9.22 -12.60 9.28
CA ARG A 116 -8.98 -13.83 10.05
C ARG A 116 -8.91 -15.06 9.14
N SER A 117 -9.77 -15.14 8.13
CA SER A 117 -9.76 -16.23 7.14
C SER A 117 -8.47 -16.22 6.34
N GLU A 118 -8.08 -15.07 5.80
CA GLU A 118 -6.84 -14.88 5.04
C GLU A 118 -5.60 -15.24 5.87
N LEU A 119 -5.52 -14.74 7.11
CA LEU A 119 -4.42 -15.06 8.02
C LEU A 119 -4.34 -16.57 8.29
N SER A 120 -5.48 -17.23 8.48
CA SER A 120 -5.54 -18.68 8.69
C SER A 120 -5.06 -19.47 7.47
N GLN A 121 -5.36 -18.99 6.26
CA GLN A 121 -4.95 -19.60 5.01
C GLN A 121 -3.45 -19.42 4.79
N ALA A 122 -2.94 -18.20 4.94
CA ALA A 122 -1.51 -17.90 4.85
C ALA A 122 -0.71 -18.74 5.86
N THR A 123 -1.17 -18.84 7.10
CA THR A 123 -0.53 -19.66 8.13
C THR A 123 -0.48 -21.14 7.74
N ARG A 124 -1.56 -21.68 7.16
CA ARG A 124 -1.59 -23.08 6.68
C ARG A 124 -0.63 -23.30 5.52
N GLN A 125 -0.58 -22.37 4.57
CA GLN A 125 0.35 -22.44 3.44
C GLN A 125 1.81 -22.41 3.92
N LEU A 126 2.15 -21.50 4.84
CA LEU A 126 3.48 -21.45 5.45
C LEU A 126 3.85 -22.76 6.14
N LYS A 127 2.96 -23.33 6.95
CA LYS A 127 3.19 -24.64 7.59
C LYS A 127 3.42 -25.76 6.58
N ALA A 128 2.67 -25.77 5.47
CA ALA A 128 2.84 -26.75 4.42
C ALA A 128 4.21 -26.62 3.74
N VAL A 129 4.66 -25.39 3.47
CA VAL A 129 5.99 -25.11 2.90
C VAL A 129 7.10 -25.55 3.85
N HIS A 130 7.00 -25.23 5.14
CA HIS A 130 7.97 -25.66 6.15
C HIS A 130 8.02 -27.18 6.37
N ALA A 131 6.95 -27.90 6.03
CA ALA A 131 6.90 -29.36 6.12
C ALA A 131 7.60 -30.06 4.95
N VAL A 132 7.98 -29.33 3.89
CA VAL A 132 8.74 -29.90 2.77
C VAL A 132 10.19 -30.15 3.21
N PRO A 133 10.71 -31.39 3.07
CA PRO A 133 12.08 -31.70 3.43
C PRO A 133 13.09 -30.83 2.66
N GLY A 134 14.13 -30.33 3.34
CA GLY A 134 15.15 -29.49 2.73
C GLY A 134 14.83 -27.99 2.66
N VAL A 135 13.56 -27.59 2.92
CA VAL A 135 13.18 -26.17 2.87
C VAL A 135 13.78 -25.38 4.03
N ASN A 136 13.79 -25.94 5.25
CA ASN A 136 14.36 -25.23 6.39
C ASN A 136 15.88 -25.08 6.24
N GLU A 137 16.55 -26.12 5.76
CA GLU A 137 17.98 -26.10 5.47
C GLU A 137 18.33 -25.10 4.35
N ALA A 138 17.52 -25.05 3.30
CA ALA A 138 17.68 -24.06 2.22
C ALA A 138 17.45 -22.62 2.72
N LEU A 139 16.47 -22.42 3.62
CA LEU A 139 16.18 -21.11 4.21
C LEU A 139 17.34 -20.65 5.10
N GLU A 140 17.89 -21.53 5.93
CA GLU A 140 19.05 -21.26 6.79
C GLU A 140 20.30 -20.94 5.96
N ALA A 141 20.56 -21.71 4.90
CA ALA A 141 21.67 -21.44 3.98
C ALA A 141 21.54 -20.06 3.31
N HIS A 142 20.32 -19.71 2.87
CA HIS A 142 20.05 -18.39 2.28
C HIS A 142 20.23 -17.25 3.30
N LEU A 143 19.80 -17.43 4.54
CA LEU A 143 19.99 -16.44 5.61
C LEU A 143 21.48 -16.24 5.93
N GLN A 144 22.25 -17.32 6.04
CA GLN A 144 23.70 -17.28 6.25
C GLN A 144 24.41 -16.55 5.10
N GLN A 145 24.02 -16.82 3.85
CA GLN A 145 24.57 -16.14 2.69
C GLN A 145 24.26 -14.63 2.72
N ALA A 146 23.01 -14.26 3.01
CA ALA A 146 22.61 -12.85 3.10
C ALA A 146 23.35 -12.09 4.21
N ILE A 147 23.57 -12.73 5.37
CA ILE A 147 24.39 -12.17 6.46
C ILE A 147 25.84 -11.99 6.02
N GLY A 148 26.42 -13.00 5.36
CA GLY A 148 27.78 -12.94 4.83
C GLY A 148 27.95 -11.81 3.79
N GLU A 149 27.01 -11.68 2.86
CA GLU A 149 27.02 -10.59 1.86
C GLU A 149 26.87 -9.21 2.52
N GLN A 150 26.06 -9.10 3.57
CA GLN A 150 25.90 -7.87 4.34
C GLN A 150 27.17 -7.52 5.12
N GLU A 151 27.80 -8.50 5.78
CA GLU A 151 29.07 -8.31 6.49
C GLU A 151 30.19 -7.92 5.52
N GLN A 152 30.28 -8.57 4.36
CA GLN A 152 31.27 -8.25 3.34
C GLN A 152 31.07 -6.84 2.79
N LYS A 153 29.83 -6.45 2.45
CA LYS A 153 29.50 -5.06 2.07
C LYS A 153 29.83 -4.06 3.18
N TRP A 154 29.70 -4.45 4.44
CA TRP A 154 30.09 -3.61 5.58
C TRP A 154 31.61 -3.46 5.72
N ARG A 155 32.36 -4.56 5.55
CA ARG A 155 33.84 -4.58 5.57
C ARG A 155 34.44 -3.82 4.38
N ASP A 156 33.85 -3.97 3.20
CA ASP A 156 34.30 -3.33 1.96
C ASP A 156 33.78 -1.88 1.82
N GLY A 157 32.78 -1.50 2.61
CA GLY A 157 32.22 -0.15 2.66
C GLY A 157 33.08 0.83 3.46
N ARG A 158 32.82 2.15 3.32
CA ARG A 158 33.49 3.21 4.10
C ARG A 158 33.11 3.24 5.60
N GLY A 159 32.66 2.12 6.15
CA GLY A 159 32.72 1.75 7.56
C GLY A 159 31.90 2.63 8.50
N HIS A 160 30.58 2.46 8.51
CA HIS A 160 29.72 2.79 9.64
C HIS A 160 28.90 1.52 9.97
N GLY A 161 29.11 0.95 11.16
CA GLY A 161 28.29 -0.18 11.65
C GLY A 161 26.90 0.27 12.09
N PRO A 162 25.97 -0.67 12.36
CA PRO A 162 24.72 -0.37 13.02
C PRO A 162 25.03 0.18 14.41
N GLY A 163 24.95 1.51 14.57
CA GLY A 163 25.40 2.22 15.78
C GLY A 163 26.45 3.32 15.55
N GLY A 164 26.91 3.54 14.31
CA GLY A 164 27.70 4.72 13.93
C GLY A 164 29.13 4.81 14.49
N ARG A 165 29.62 3.79 15.20
CA ARG A 165 31.01 3.75 15.68
C ARG A 165 31.83 2.73 14.90
N ARG A 166 33.03 3.14 14.47
CA ARG A 166 34.06 2.23 13.97
C ARG A 166 34.68 1.51 15.16
N TYR A 167 34.63 0.18 15.17
CA TYR A 167 35.49 -0.62 16.01
C TYR A 167 36.81 -0.81 15.25
N THR A 168 37.75 0.12 15.41
CA THR A 168 39.15 -0.14 15.07
C THR A 168 39.71 -0.93 16.25
N GLY A 169 39.74 -2.26 16.11
CA GLY A 169 40.48 -3.11 17.03
C GLY A 169 41.96 -3.02 16.69
N ASP A 170 42.65 -2.10 17.36
CA ASP A 170 44.05 -2.27 17.75
C ASP A 170 44.07 -2.76 19.21
#